data_AF-A0A5S6Q0U3-F1
#
_entry.id   AF-A0A5S6Q0U3-F1
#
_cell.length_a   1.000
_cell.length_b   1.000
_cell.length_c   1.000
_cell.angle_alpha   90.00
_cell.angle_beta   90.00
_cell.angle_gamma   90.00
#
_symmetry.space_group_name_H-M   'P 1'
#
loop_
_entity.id
_entity.type
_entity.pdbx_description
1 polymer ?
#
loop_
_entity_poly.entity_id
_entity_poly.type
_entity_poly.pdbx_seq_one_letter_code
_entity_poly.pdbx_strand_id
1 'polypeptide(L)'
;MEDVRVEESPPSTVGLQDMMALQRLDASGLDVVRVSSGGCEGKPLTIAGSPSQYVKLNVGGYLYYTTVGTLIKQDSMLRAMFSGRMEVLTDPDGWVLIDRCGKHFDVILRFLRDGHVALPNCATFVQHIMAEAKYYCMQVVYCA
;
A
#
# COMPACT_ATOMS: atom_id res chain seq x y z
N MET A 1 50.07 -4.36 41.27
CA MET A 1 49.51 -5.28 40.27
C MET A 1 48.02 -5.28 40.49
N GLU A 2 47.11 -4.83 39.65
CA GLU A 2 47.01 -4.14 38.34
C GLU A 2 45.58 -3.55 38.43
N ASP A 3 45.38 -2.25 38.28
CA ASP A 3 44.91 -1.56 37.07
C ASP A 3 43.45 -1.82 36.63
N VAL A 4 42.85 -0.76 36.08
CA VAL A 4 41.66 -0.66 35.21
C VAL A 4 40.26 -0.45 35.83
N ARG A 5 39.78 0.78 35.60
CA ARG A 5 38.39 1.29 35.58
C ARG A 5 37.43 0.39 34.78
N VAL A 6 36.15 0.35 35.18
CA VAL A 6 35.01 0.58 34.26
C VAL A 6 33.85 1.22 35.03
N GLU A 7 33.55 2.49 34.75
CA GLU A 7 32.19 3.03 34.84
C GLU A 7 31.43 2.53 33.60
N GLU A 8 30.24 1.96 33.76
CA GLU A 8 29.25 1.90 32.68
C GLU A 8 27.85 1.91 33.31
N SER A 9 27.07 2.91 32.92
CA SER A 9 25.67 3.14 33.29
C SER A 9 24.75 2.08 32.65
N PRO A 10 23.56 1.81 33.21
CA PRO A 10 22.64 0.82 32.63
C PRO A 10 21.96 1.38 31.36
N PRO A 11 22.02 0.70 30.20
CA PRO A 11 21.18 1.07 29.08
C PRO A 11 19.75 0.57 29.30
N SER A 12 18.88 1.58 29.28
CA SER A 12 17.42 1.56 29.28
C SER A 12 16.80 0.57 28.30
N THR A 13 15.73 -0.07 28.79
CA THR A 13 14.64 -0.71 28.05
C THR A 13 14.44 -0.12 26.66
N VAL A 14 14.69 -0.90 25.62
CA VAL A 14 14.27 -0.59 24.25
C VAL A 14 12.74 -0.67 24.21
N GLY A 15 12.10 0.48 24.41
CA GLY A 15 10.66 0.65 24.28
C GLY A 15 10.26 0.62 22.81
N LEU A 16 9.19 -0.12 22.52
CA LEU A 16 8.53 -0.24 21.22
C LEU A 16 7.85 1.06 20.75
N GLN A 17 8.50 2.22 20.92
CA GLN A 17 7.92 3.54 20.58
C GLN A 17 8.76 4.37 19.59
N ASP A 18 9.94 3.91 19.19
CA ASP A 18 10.78 4.59 18.17
C ASP A 18 10.40 4.23 16.72
N MET A 19 9.11 4.26 16.38
CA MET A 19 8.65 4.17 14.98
C MET A 19 7.73 5.31 14.54
N MET A 20 7.68 6.41 15.30
CA MET A 20 6.95 7.61 14.90
C MET A 20 7.89 8.81 14.78
N ALA A 21 8.92 8.68 13.95
CA ALA A 21 9.60 9.85 13.40
C ALA A 21 8.64 10.55 12.43
N LEU A 22 7.80 11.44 12.98
CA LEU A 22 7.09 12.46 12.23
C LEU A 22 8.12 13.39 11.58
N GLN A 23 8.43 13.14 10.30
CA GLN A 23 9.24 14.06 9.52
C GLN A 23 8.39 15.28 9.17
N ARG A 24 8.83 16.38 9.78
CA ARG A 24 8.47 17.80 9.62
C ARG A 24 8.00 18.15 8.19
N LEU A 25 6.86 18.86 8.10
CA LEU A 25 6.41 19.56 6.91
C LEU A 25 7.21 20.85 6.77
N ASP A 26 8.00 20.99 5.71
CA ASP A 26 8.47 22.30 5.25
C ASP A 26 7.49 22.85 4.18
N ALA A 27 7.25 24.15 4.29
CA ALA A 27 6.31 24.88 3.47
C ALA A 27 7.07 25.63 2.39
N SER A 28 7.24 25.05 1.20
CA SER A 28 7.47 25.82 -0.03
C SER A 28 7.56 24.93 -1.27
N GLY A 29 6.72 25.20 -2.27
CA GLY A 29 7.04 24.90 -3.67
C GLY A 29 6.79 23.45 -4.10
N LEU A 30 5.52 23.08 -4.27
CA LEU A 30 5.13 21.91 -5.06
C LEU A 30 5.55 22.11 -6.51
N ASP A 31 6.67 21.50 -6.90
CA ASP A 31 6.88 21.16 -8.31
C ASP A 31 5.90 20.04 -8.67
N VAL A 32 4.75 20.47 -9.18
CA VAL A 32 3.77 19.61 -9.85
C VAL A 32 4.49 18.93 -11.01
N VAL A 33 4.73 17.62 -10.89
CA VAL A 33 5.29 16.82 -11.98
C VAL A 33 4.39 16.95 -13.19
N ARG A 34 4.85 17.75 -14.16
CA ARG A 34 4.41 17.66 -15.55
C ARG A 34 4.74 16.25 -16.01
N VAL A 35 3.71 15.49 -16.38
CA VAL A 35 3.86 14.23 -17.13
C VAL A 35 4.44 14.59 -18.49
N SER A 36 5.76 14.63 -18.59
CA SER A 36 6.49 14.69 -19.86
C SER A 36 6.72 13.25 -20.30
N SER A 37 6.09 12.88 -21.41
CA SER A 37 6.31 11.64 -22.13
C SER A 37 7.77 11.57 -22.60
N GLY A 38 8.57 10.66 -22.02
CA GLY A 38 9.89 10.33 -22.55
C GLY A 38 10.76 9.57 -21.56
N GLY A 39 11.09 8.31 -21.89
CA GLY A 39 12.21 7.58 -21.28
C GLY A 39 11.82 6.22 -20.68
N CYS A 40 12.29 5.16 -21.34
CA CYS A 40 12.31 3.78 -20.88
C CYS A 40 13.27 3.61 -19.69
N GLU A 41 12.74 3.38 -18.50
CA GLU A 41 13.40 2.74 -17.35
C GLU A 41 12.33 2.60 -16.25
N GLY A 42 12.10 1.38 -15.75
CA GLY A 42 11.12 1.09 -14.70
C GLY A 42 11.52 1.72 -13.38
N LYS A 43 11.26 3.02 -13.24
CA LYS A 43 11.50 3.77 -12.01
C LYS A 43 10.36 3.50 -11.03
N PRO A 44 10.66 3.29 -9.74
CA PRO A 44 9.63 3.29 -8.73
C PRO A 44 9.01 4.68 -8.67
N LEU A 45 7.70 4.76 -8.90
CA LEU A 45 6.96 6.02 -8.94
C LEU A 45 6.13 6.19 -7.67
N THR A 46 6.06 7.42 -7.19
CA THR A 46 5.23 7.81 -6.04
C THR A 46 3.93 8.39 -6.57
N ILE A 47 2.84 7.59 -6.59
CA ILE A 47 1.56 8.04 -7.15
C ILE A 47 0.74 8.74 -6.05
N ALA A 48 0.80 10.08 -6.02
CA ALA A 48 -0.13 10.92 -5.28
C ALA A 48 -1.07 11.61 -6.28
N GLY A 49 -2.19 10.96 -6.61
CA GLY A 49 -3.18 11.47 -7.57
C GLY A 49 -4.43 12.04 -6.88
N SER A 50 -5.20 12.85 -7.62
CA SER A 50 -6.52 13.28 -7.15
C SER A 50 -7.45 12.07 -6.94
N PRO A 51 -8.39 12.08 -5.98
CA PRO A 51 -9.23 10.90 -5.70
C PRO A 51 -10.10 10.46 -6.89
N SER A 52 -10.34 11.36 -7.85
CA SER A 52 -11.09 11.08 -9.08
C SER A 52 -10.20 10.59 -10.24
N GLN A 53 -8.88 10.58 -10.07
CA GLN A 53 -7.94 10.14 -11.10
C GLN A 53 -8.01 8.63 -11.27
N TYR A 54 -8.17 8.17 -12.51
CA TYR A 54 -8.09 6.77 -12.85
C TYR A 54 -6.63 6.27 -12.86
N VAL A 55 -6.45 5.04 -12.40
CA VAL A 55 -5.18 4.32 -12.37
C VAL A 55 -5.36 2.93 -12.98
N LYS A 56 -4.29 2.43 -13.58
CA LYS A 56 -4.19 1.12 -14.21
C LYS A 56 -3.46 0.17 -13.26
N LEU A 57 -4.05 -0.99 -12.97
CA LEU A 57 -3.47 -2.01 -12.10
C LEU A 57 -3.35 -3.33 -12.85
N ASN A 58 -2.17 -3.95 -12.82
CA ASN A 58 -1.94 -5.29 -13.31
C ASN A 58 -1.59 -6.20 -12.13
N VAL A 59 -2.53 -7.08 -11.76
CA VAL A 59 -2.41 -7.98 -10.61
C VAL A 59 -2.17 -9.39 -11.11
N GLY A 60 -0.89 -9.78 -11.21
CA GLY A 60 -0.49 -11.10 -11.70
C GLY A 60 -1.07 -11.47 -13.07
N GLY A 61 -1.17 -10.49 -13.98
CA GLY A 61 -1.74 -10.65 -15.32
C GLY A 61 -3.21 -10.23 -15.47
N TYR A 62 -3.90 -9.93 -14.36
CA TYR A 62 -5.28 -9.43 -14.40
C TYR A 62 -5.30 -7.90 -14.42
N LEU A 63 -5.94 -7.33 -15.43
CA LEU A 63 -5.97 -5.89 -15.67
C LEU A 63 -7.21 -5.24 -15.05
N TYR A 64 -6.99 -4.20 -14.25
CA TYR A 64 -8.05 -3.44 -13.59
C TYR A 64 -7.88 -1.93 -13.78
N TYR A 65 -9.02 -1.26 -13.90
CA TYR A 65 -9.12 0.19 -13.87
C TYR A 65 -9.92 0.62 -12.64
N THR A 66 -9.38 1.56 -11.89
CA THR A 66 -10.06 2.11 -10.71
C THR A 66 -9.57 3.53 -10.45
N THR A 67 -10.12 4.21 -9.45
CA THR A 67 -9.67 5.54 -9.06
C THR A 67 -8.72 5.48 -7.86
N VAL A 68 -7.82 6.46 -7.75
CA VAL A 68 -6.97 6.64 -6.55
C VAL A 68 -7.85 6.71 -5.29
N GLY A 69 -8.96 7.43 -5.36
CA GLY A 69 -9.92 7.57 -4.26
C GLY A 69 -10.44 6.24 -3.75
N THR A 70 -10.67 5.27 -4.64
CA THR A 70 -11.08 3.90 -4.25
C THR A 70 -9.97 3.19 -3.48
N LEU A 71 -8.72 3.29 -3.95
CA LEU A 71 -7.57 2.57 -3.36
C LEU A 71 -7.14 3.14 -2.01
N ILE A 72 -7.35 4.45 -1.78
CA ILE A 72 -7.02 5.11 -0.51
C ILE A 72 -8.18 5.19 0.48
N LYS A 73 -9.38 4.72 0.10
CA LYS A 73 -10.61 4.85 0.89
C LYS A 73 -10.55 4.08 2.21
N GLN A 74 -10.02 2.86 2.15
CA GLN A 74 -9.88 1.97 3.30
C GLN A 74 -8.41 1.85 3.68
N ASP A 75 -8.15 1.68 4.98
CA ASP A 75 -6.78 1.43 5.44
C ASP A 75 -6.33 0.04 5.01
N SER A 76 -5.37 0.02 4.07
CA SER A 76 -4.89 -1.18 3.40
C SER A 76 -3.50 -0.94 2.82
N MET A 77 -2.82 -2.01 2.40
CA MET A 77 -1.56 -1.92 1.68
C MET A 77 -1.68 -1.05 0.41
N LEU A 78 -2.81 -1.13 -0.29
CA LEU A 78 -3.07 -0.32 -1.48
C LEU A 78 -3.15 1.17 -1.15
N ARG A 79 -3.71 1.53 0.01
CA ARG A 79 -3.66 2.91 0.48
C ARG A 79 -2.23 3.39 0.69
N ALA A 80 -1.35 2.55 1.23
CA ALA A 80 0.06 2.91 1.38
C ALA A 80 0.74 3.14 0.01
N MET A 81 0.51 2.25 -0.96
CA MET A 81 1.02 2.36 -2.35
C MET A 81 0.59 3.67 -3.03
N PHE A 82 -0.68 4.04 -2.90
CA PHE A 82 -1.27 5.21 -3.57
C PHE A 82 -1.37 6.46 -2.67
N SER A 83 -0.81 6.41 -1.47
CA SER A 83 -0.64 7.59 -0.59
C SER A 83 0.62 8.38 -0.89
N GLY A 84 1.45 7.88 -1.82
CA GLY A 84 2.76 8.44 -2.11
C GLY A 84 3.81 8.17 -1.04
N ARG A 85 3.62 7.15 -0.20
CA ARG A 85 4.57 6.76 0.86
C ARG A 85 5.36 5.50 0.52
N MET A 86 4.98 4.81 -0.55
CA MET A 86 5.59 3.55 -0.96
C MET A 86 5.86 3.57 -2.45
N GLU A 87 7.02 3.08 -2.83
CA GLU A 87 7.43 2.90 -4.21
C GLU A 87 6.61 1.80 -4.88
N VAL A 88 6.06 2.08 -6.06
CA VAL A 88 5.33 1.08 -6.87
C VAL A 88 6.06 0.79 -8.17
N LEU A 89 6.04 -0.48 -8.57
CA LEU A 89 6.54 -0.92 -9.87
C LEU A 89 5.53 -0.56 -10.96
N THR A 90 6.02 -0.01 -12.06
CA THR A 90 5.19 0.33 -13.22
C THR A 90 5.80 -0.19 -14.52
N ASP A 91 4.94 -0.64 -15.43
CA ASP A 91 5.31 -0.96 -16.81
C ASP A 91 5.39 0.32 -17.67
N PRO A 92 6.19 0.36 -18.77
CA PRO A 92 6.12 1.39 -19.81
C PRO A 92 4.72 1.88 -20.22
N ASP A 93 3.70 1.01 -20.21
CA ASP A 93 2.31 1.39 -20.53
C ASP A 93 1.54 2.09 -19.38
N GLY A 94 2.23 2.30 -18.24
CA GLY A 94 1.70 2.94 -17.04
C GLY A 94 0.86 2.02 -16.15
N TRP A 95 1.04 0.70 -16.26
CA TRP A 95 0.38 -0.28 -15.38
C TRP A 95 1.15 -0.41 -14.07
N VAL A 96 0.48 -0.19 -12.94
CA VAL A 96 1.05 -0.52 -11.63
C VAL A 96 1.02 -2.04 -11.47
N LEU A 97 2.19 -2.63 -11.23
CA LEU A 97 2.37 -4.07 -11.16
C LEU A 97 2.27 -4.56 -9.72
N ILE A 98 1.40 -5.56 -9.49
CA ILE A 98 1.23 -6.24 -8.22
C ILE A 98 1.53 -7.72 -8.43
N ASP A 99 2.54 -8.22 -7.73
CA ASP A 99 2.95 -9.63 -7.73
C ASP A 99 2.01 -10.48 -6.87
N ARG A 100 0.75 -10.57 -7.31
CA ARG A 100 -0.29 -11.35 -6.64
C ARG A 100 -1.29 -11.91 -7.64
N CYS A 101 -1.96 -13.00 -7.28
CA CYS A 101 -2.97 -13.61 -8.14
C CYS A 101 -4.23 -12.72 -8.21
N GLY A 102 -4.53 -12.19 -9.40
CA GLY A 102 -5.69 -11.31 -9.59
C GLY A 102 -7.06 -12.01 -9.58
N LYS A 103 -7.13 -13.35 -9.50
CA LYS A 103 -8.39 -14.12 -9.62
C LYS A 103 -9.53 -13.64 -8.71
N HIS A 104 -9.23 -13.17 -7.50
CA HIS A 104 -10.22 -12.69 -6.52
C HIS A 104 -10.13 -11.18 -6.26
N PHE A 105 -9.33 -10.46 -7.05
CA PHE A 105 -9.08 -9.03 -6.84
C PHE A 105 -10.32 -8.16 -7.14
N ASP A 106 -11.27 -8.66 -7.92
CA ASP A 106 -12.55 -8.01 -8.16
C ASP A 106 -13.37 -7.85 -6.86
N VAL A 107 -13.36 -8.86 -5.99
CA VAL A 107 -14.01 -8.84 -4.68
C VAL A 107 -13.33 -7.82 -3.78
N ILE A 108 -11.99 -7.79 -3.81
CA ILE A 108 -11.19 -6.81 -3.08
C ILE A 108 -11.53 -5.38 -3.52
N LEU A 109 -11.59 -5.11 -4.82
CA LEU A 109 -11.99 -3.79 -5.33
C LEU A 109 -13.42 -3.41 -4.96
N ARG A 110 -14.35 -4.37 -5.01
CA ARG A 110 -15.75 -4.15 -4.61
C ARG A 110 -15.83 -3.75 -3.13
N PHE A 111 -15.11 -4.47 -2.27
CA PHE A 111 -14.99 -4.12 -0.85
C PHE A 111 -14.40 -2.72 -0.65
N LEU A 112 -13.36 -2.33 -1.39
CA LEU A 112 -12.80 -0.98 -1.30
C LEU A 112 -13.80 0.11 -1.73
N ARG A 113 -14.66 -0.16 -2.72
CA ARG A 113 -15.69 0.78 -3.19
C ARG A 113 -16.83 0.92 -2.19
N ASP A 114 -17.39 -0.20 -1.75
CA ASP A 114 -18.65 -0.22 -1.01
C ASP A 114 -18.46 -0.32 0.52
N GLY A 115 -17.24 -0.65 0.97
CA GLY A 115 -16.91 -0.89 2.38
C GLY A 115 -17.40 -2.24 2.92
N HIS A 116 -18.12 -3.02 2.10
CA HIS A 116 -18.63 -4.34 2.45
C HIS A 116 -18.73 -5.20 1.18
N VAL A 117 -18.74 -6.53 1.34
CA VAL A 117 -18.97 -7.45 0.23
C VAL A 117 -19.68 -8.70 0.72
N ALA A 118 -20.73 -9.10 0.02
CA ALA A 118 -21.38 -10.39 0.27
C ALA A 118 -20.50 -11.51 -0.27
N LEU A 119 -20.13 -12.45 0.60
CA LEU A 119 -19.36 -13.63 0.21
C LEU A 119 -20.32 -14.78 -0.10
N PRO A 120 -20.04 -15.61 -1.13
CA PRO A 120 -20.85 -16.77 -1.42
C PRO A 120 -20.70 -17.84 -0.31
N ASN A 121 -21.69 -18.71 -0.18
CA ASN A 121 -21.73 -19.83 0.78
C ASN A 121 -20.77 -20.99 0.42
N CYS A 122 -19.61 -20.67 -0.14
CA CYS A 122 -18.57 -21.63 -0.51
C CYS A 122 -17.35 -21.40 0.39
N ALA A 123 -17.14 -22.28 1.36
CA ALA A 123 -16.09 -22.13 2.37
C ALA A 123 -14.69 -21.98 1.76
N THR A 124 -14.36 -22.72 0.70
CA THR A 124 -13.06 -22.63 0.02
C THR A 124 -12.86 -21.28 -0.66
N PHE A 125 -13.90 -20.73 -1.29
CA PHE A 125 -13.85 -19.40 -1.90
C PHE A 125 -13.68 -18.29 -0.86
N VAL A 126 -14.40 -18.41 0.26
CA VAL A 126 -14.26 -17.51 1.41
C VAL A 126 -12.82 -17.53 1.95
N GLN A 127 -12.23 -18.72 2.11
CA GLN A 127 -10.84 -18.86 2.55
C GLN A 127 -9.85 -18.20 1.59
N HIS A 128 -10.05 -18.33 0.27
CA HIS A 128 -9.21 -17.66 -0.71
C HIS A 128 -9.31 -16.14 -0.60
N ILE A 129 -10.53 -15.60 -0.47
CA ILE A 129 -10.72 -14.15 -0.29
C ILE A 129 -10.08 -13.67 1.00
N MET A 130 -10.21 -14.42 2.10
CA MET A 130 -9.57 -14.08 3.37
C MET A 130 -8.05 -14.05 3.26
N ALA A 131 -7.45 -14.98 2.50
CA ALA A 131 -6.02 -14.97 2.25
C ALA A 131 -5.59 -13.71 1.47
N GLU A 132 -6.35 -13.29 0.45
CA GLU A 132 -6.07 -12.05 -0.30
C GLU A 132 -6.30 -10.80 0.56
N ALA A 133 -7.40 -10.72 1.33
CA ALA A 133 -7.67 -9.61 2.23
C ALA A 133 -6.55 -9.44 3.28
N LYS A 134 -6.02 -10.55 3.80
CA LYS A 134 -4.86 -10.54 4.70
C LYS A 134 -3.60 -10.05 4.00
N TYR A 135 -3.36 -10.48 2.76
CA TYR A 135 -2.22 -9.99 1.97
C TYR A 135 -2.27 -8.47 1.78
N TYR A 136 -3.44 -7.92 1.42
CA TYR A 136 -3.61 -6.46 1.29
C TYR A 136 -3.78 -5.72 2.63
N CYS A 137 -3.52 -6.39 3.76
CA CYS A 137 -3.64 -5.83 5.11
C CYS A 137 -5.00 -5.16 5.41
N MET A 138 -6.08 -5.73 4.90
CA MET A 138 -7.43 -5.18 5.10
C MET A 138 -8.00 -5.60 6.46
N GLN A 139 -8.63 -4.67 7.16
CA GLN A 139 -9.43 -4.99 8.35
C GLN A 139 -10.76 -5.58 7.91
N VAL A 140 -10.87 -6.91 7.92
CA VAL A 140 -12.13 -7.61 7.68
C VAL A 140 -12.92 -7.64 9.00
N VAL A 141 -13.97 -6.82 9.07
CA VAL A 141 -14.91 -6.86 10.20
C VAL A 141 -16.00 -7.88 9.88
N TYR A 142 -16.12 -8.90 10.72
CA TYR A 142 -17.21 -9.87 10.63
C TYR A 142 -18.48 -9.23 11.20
N CYS A 143 -19.51 -9.06 10.37
CA CYS A 143 -20.86 -8.89 10.88
C CYS A 143 -21.44 -10.31 11.08
N ALA A 144 -21.62 -10.68 12.34
CA ALA A 144 -22.22 -11.95 12.76
C ALA A 144 -23.75 -11.85 12.73
#